data_AF-A0A392NES4-F1
#
_entry.id   AF-A0A392NES4-F1
#
_cell.length_a   1.000
_cell.length_b   1.000
_cell.length_c   1.000
_cell.angle_alpha   90.00
_cell.angle_beta   90.00
_cell.angle_gamma   90.00
#
_symmetry.space_group_name_H-M   'P 1'
#
loop_
_entity.id
_entity.type
_entity.pdbx_description
1 polymer ?
#
loop_
_entity_poly.entity_id
_entity_poly.type
_entity_poly.pdbx_seq_one_letter_code
_entity_poly.pdbx_strand_id
1 'polypeptide(L)'
;YDMKLLAVDVPMASGPDQRLYLIGNEEEYRVGGGLISDLRDPVVKAMAATKEFDDLDEIEDEEDAERERQEAERKHREEIEKIENSGTQQ
;
A
#
# COMPACT_ATOMS: atom_id res chain seq x y z
N TYR A 1 -27.81 2.61 30.59
CA TYR A 1 -28.28 2.02 29.32
C TYR A 1 -27.03 1.49 28.67
N ASP A 2 -26.91 0.17 28.55
CA ASP A 2 -25.68 -0.45 28.07
C ASP A 2 -25.72 -0.52 26.55
N MET A 3 -24.89 0.29 25.89
CA MET A 3 -24.82 0.32 24.43
C MET A 3 -23.88 -0.78 23.94
N LYS A 4 -24.37 -1.63 23.03
CA LYS A 4 -23.55 -2.61 22.29
C LYS A 4 -22.93 -1.88 21.10
N LEU A 5 -21.66 -1.54 21.20
CA LEU A 5 -21.00 -0.61 20.26
C LEU A 5 -20.14 -1.32 19.20
N LEU A 6 -19.64 -2.52 19.49
CA LEU A 6 -18.81 -3.31 18.57
C LEU A 6 -19.19 -4.79 18.65
N ALA A 7 -19.23 -5.45 17.50
CA ALA A 7 -19.36 -6.90 17.41
C ALA A 7 -18.24 -7.48 16.53
N VAL A 8 -17.61 -8.55 17.00
CA VAL A 8 -16.59 -9.29 16.25
C VAL A 8 -17.02 -10.74 16.12
N ASP A 9 -16.97 -11.27 14.91
CA ASP A 9 -17.22 -12.68 14.63
C ASP A 9 -15.91 -13.46 14.74
N VAL A 10 -15.88 -14.43 15.65
CA VAL A 10 -14.74 -15.32 15.84
C VAL A 10 -15.08 -16.67 15.21
N PRO A 11 -14.38 -17.09 14.15
CA PRO A 11 -14.59 -18.38 13.54
C PRO A 11 -14.12 -19.49 14.48
N MET A 12 -15.02 -20.44 14.76
CA MET A 12 -14.74 -21.52 15.70
C MET A 12 -14.22 -22.75 14.95
N ALA A 13 -13.26 -23.48 15.56
CA ALA A 13 -12.70 -24.70 14.97
C ALA A 13 -13.75 -25.81 14.76
N SER A 14 -14.86 -25.76 15.49
CA SER A 14 -16.04 -26.60 15.28
C SER A 14 -17.30 -25.90 15.78
N GLY A 15 -18.38 -25.96 15.02
CA GLY A 15 -19.64 -25.29 15.33
C GLY A 15 -19.79 -23.92 14.65
N PRO A 16 -20.91 -23.21 14.87
CA PRO A 16 -21.16 -21.91 14.26
C PRO A 16 -20.24 -20.84 14.85
N ASP A 17 -19.92 -19.84 14.03
CA ASP A 17 -19.11 -18.68 14.44
C ASP A 17 -19.72 -17.98 15.66
N GLN A 18 -18.85 -17.56 16.57
CA GLN A 18 -19.28 -16.90 17.80
C GLN A 18 -19.13 -15.39 17.67
N ARG A 19 -20.25 -14.67 17.76
CA ARG A 19 -20.26 -13.20 17.77
C ARG A 19 -20.05 -12.68 19.19
N LEU A 20 -18.92 -12.04 19.43
CA LEU A 20 -18.61 -11.35 20.68
C LEU A 20 -19.06 -9.89 20.59
N TYR A 21 -19.67 -9.39 21.66
CA TYR A 21 -20.09 -7.99 21.76
C TYR A 21 -19.24 -7.29 22.81
N LEU A 22 -18.68 -6.14 22.44
CA LEU A 22 -18.10 -5.24 23.43
C LEU A 22 -19.21 -4.29 23.93
N ILE A 23 -19.47 -4.35 25.23
CA ILE A 23 -20.45 -3.53 25.93
C ILE A 23 -19.69 -2.51 26.77
N GLY A 24 -19.95 -1.22 26.55
CA GLY A 24 -19.26 -0.13 27.23
C GLY A 24 -20.03 1.18 27.19
N ASN A 25 -19.64 2.13 28.04
CA ASN A 25 -20.24 3.47 28.09
C ASN A 25 -19.61 4.36 27.00
N GLU A 26 -20.39 5.29 26.45
CA GLU A 26 -19.99 6.21 25.37
C GLU A 26 -18.76 7.07 25.75
N GLU A 27 -18.57 7.35 27.04
CA GLU A 27 -17.43 8.13 27.56
C GLU A 27 -16.08 7.39 27.48
N GLU A 28 -16.03 6.06 27.65
CA GLU A 28 -14.78 5.28 27.55
C GLU A 28 -14.24 5.21 26.12
N TYR A 29 -15.09 5.52 25.13
CA TYR A 29 -14.78 5.43 23.71
C TYR A 29 -14.49 6.78 23.05
N ARG A 30 -14.90 7.91 23.65
CA ARG A 30 -15.03 9.18 22.91
C ARG A 30 -13.80 10.07 22.77
N VAL A 31 -12.71 9.95 23.55
CA VAL A 31 -11.62 10.95 23.44
C VAL A 31 -10.22 10.38 23.63
N GLY A 32 -9.43 10.38 22.53
CA GLY A 32 -7.98 10.64 22.55
C GLY A 32 -7.09 9.79 23.47
N GLY A 33 -7.28 8.47 23.49
CA GLY A 33 -6.41 7.57 24.28
C GLY A 33 -7.12 6.39 24.97
N GLY A 34 -8.36 6.07 24.58
CA GLY A 34 -9.11 4.90 25.08
C GLY A 34 -8.94 3.64 24.21
N LEU A 35 -9.68 2.59 24.56
CA LEU A 35 -9.61 1.24 23.96
C LEU A 35 -9.74 1.21 22.41
N ILE A 36 -10.45 2.18 21.81
CA ILE A 36 -10.53 2.34 20.35
C ILE A 36 -9.16 2.67 19.75
N SER A 37 -8.36 3.52 20.39
CA SER A 37 -7.05 3.89 19.87
C SER A 37 -6.11 2.70 19.90
N ASP A 38 -6.11 1.92 20.99
CA ASP A 38 -5.29 0.73 21.14
C ASP A 38 -5.68 -0.38 20.13
N LEU A 39 -6.98 -0.56 19.87
CA LEU A 39 -7.47 -1.54 18.90
C LEU A 39 -7.32 -1.08 17.43
N ARG A 40 -7.28 0.23 17.18
CA ARG A 40 -7.05 0.77 15.83
C ARG A 40 -5.58 0.77 15.44
N ASP A 41 -4.68 0.83 16.41
CA ASP A 41 -3.25 0.98 16.14
C ASP A 41 -2.67 -0.10 15.21
N PRO A 42 -2.99 -1.40 15.37
CA PRO A 42 -2.50 -2.44 14.45
C PRO A 42 -3.10 -2.31 13.04
N VAL A 43 -4.38 -1.96 12.93
CA VAL A 43 -5.08 -1.84 11.64
C VAL A 43 -4.59 -0.61 10.88
N VAL A 44 -4.45 0.53 11.57
CA VAL A 44 -3.93 1.77 10.98
C VAL A 44 -2.47 1.59 10.56
N LYS A 45 -1.63 0.92 11.36
CA LYS A 45 -0.25 0.58 10.96
C LYS A 45 -0.20 -0.34 9.75
N ALA A 46 -1.05 -1.36 9.70
CA ALA A 46 -1.13 -2.25 8.54
C ALA A 46 -1.56 -1.49 7.28
N MET A 47 -2.62 -0.67 7.36
CA MET A 47 -3.08 0.13 6.22
C MET A 47 -2.06 1.19 5.79
N ALA A 48 -1.34 1.81 6.73
CA ALA A 48 -0.29 2.77 6.42
C ALA A 48 0.90 2.10 5.73
N ALA A 49 1.32 0.92 6.21
CA ALA A 49 2.38 0.15 5.58
C ALA A 49 1.99 -0.30 4.16
N THR A 50 0.76 -0.80 3.95
CA THR A 50 0.27 -1.16 2.62
C THR A 50 0.34 0.01 1.66
N LYS A 51 -0.09 1.20 2.10
CA LYS A 51 -0.01 2.40 1.26
C LYS A 51 1.43 2.80 0.92
N GLU A 52 2.34 2.70 1.87
CA GLU A 52 3.76 3.01 1.63
C GLU A 52 4.38 2.05 0.60
N PHE A 53 3.97 0.77 0.59
CA PHE A 53 4.36 -0.17 -0.47
C PHE A 53 3.76 0.21 -1.83
N ASP A 54 2.47 0.54 -1.89
CA ASP A 54 1.83 0.96 -3.14
C ASP A 54 2.48 2.22 -3.74
N ASP A 55 2.81 3.21 -2.88
CA ASP A 55 3.48 4.45 -3.28
C ASP A 55 4.93 4.19 -3.76
N LEU A 56 5.63 3.19 -3.19
CA LEU A 56 6.98 2.80 -3.61
C LEU A 56 6.99 2.06 -4.95
N ASP A 57 6.01 1.17 -5.17
CA ASP A 57 5.85 0.44 -6.44
C ASP A 57 5.64 1.41 -7.61
N GLU A 58 4.82 2.47 -7.42
CA GLU A 58 4.57 3.48 -8.46
C GLU A 58 5.84 4.28 -8.82
N ILE A 59 6.68 4.59 -7.83
CA ILE A 59 7.96 5.29 -8.06
C ILE A 59 8.94 4.39 -8.82
N GLU A 60 9.06 3.11 -8.44
CA GLU A 60 9.97 2.17 -9.10
C GLU A 60 9.56 1.95 -10.57
N ASP A 61 8.26 1.80 -10.83
CA ASP A 61 7.72 1.68 -12.19
C ASP A 61 8.02 2.91 -13.06
N GLU A 62 7.93 4.12 -12.48
CA GLU A 62 8.22 5.37 -13.21
C GLU A 62 9.73 5.51 -13.50
N GLU A 63 10.60 5.16 -12.54
CA GLU A 63 12.05 5.16 -12.72
C GLU A 63 12.53 4.15 -13.77
N ASP A 64 11.91 2.96 -13.81
CA ASP A 64 12.22 1.94 -14.82
C ASP A 64 11.76 2.37 -16.21
N ALA A 65 10.55 2.93 -16.32
CA ALA A 65 10.05 3.46 -17.58
C ALA A 65 10.92 4.63 -18.11
N GLU A 66 11.44 5.47 -17.22
CA GLU A 66 12.36 6.55 -17.61
C GLU A 66 13.70 5.99 -18.11
N ARG A 67 14.28 5.02 -17.39
CA ARG A 67 15.53 4.36 -17.79
C ARG A 67 15.42 3.68 -19.15
N GLU A 68 14.34 2.95 -19.40
CA GLU A 68 14.11 2.30 -20.70
C GLU A 68 14.05 3.31 -21.85
N ARG A 69 13.38 4.47 -21.64
CA ARG A 69 13.32 5.54 -22.65
C ARG A 69 14.70 6.12 -22.93
N GLN A 70 15.47 6.44 -21.90
CA GLN A 70 16.82 6.97 -22.06
C GLN A 70 17.74 5.97 -22.78
N GLU A 71 17.63 4.69 -22.47
CA GLU A 71 18.39 3.66 -23.18
C GLU A 71 17.96 3.51 -24.64
N ALA A 72 16.66 3.57 -24.93
CA ALA A 72 16.14 3.53 -26.29
C ALA A 72 16.62 4.74 -27.11
N GLU A 73 16.59 5.94 -26.53
CA GLU A 73 17.12 7.15 -27.16
C GLU A 73 18.63 7.07 -27.39
N ARG A 74 19.39 6.56 -26.41
CA ARG A 74 20.84 6.35 -26.56
C ARG A 74 21.14 5.35 -27.66
N LYS A 75 20.48 4.18 -27.68
CA LYS A 75 20.63 3.17 -28.73
C LYS A 75 20.28 3.74 -30.10
N HIS A 76 19.20 4.52 -30.20
CA HIS A 76 18.80 5.14 -31.44
C HIS A 76 19.84 6.14 -31.96
N ARG A 77 20.40 6.98 -31.07
CA ARG A 77 21.48 7.91 -31.42
C ARG A 77 22.74 7.19 -31.87
N GLU A 78 23.15 6.14 -31.16
CA GLU A 78 24.31 5.31 -31.52
C GLU A 78 24.12 4.61 -32.87
N GLU A 79 22.88 4.20 -33.20
CA GLU A 79 22.57 3.60 -34.50
C GLU A 79 22.66 4.61 -35.65
N ILE A 80 22.15 5.83 -35.44
CA ILE A 80 22.29 6.94 -36.40
C ILE A 80 23.76 7.28 -36.62
N GLU A 81 24.54 7.45 -35.55
CA GLU A 81 25.97 7.79 -35.63
C GLU A 81 26.79 6.71 -36.36
N LYS A 82 26.46 5.42 -36.17
CA LYS A 82 27.08 4.31 -36.91
C LYS A 82 26.77 4.40 -38.41
N ILE A 83 25.53 4.72 -38.78
CA ILE A 83 25.14 4.86 -40.18
C ILE A 83 25.85 6.06 -40.82
N GLU A 84 25.90 7.21 -40.15
CA GLU A 84 26.58 8.41 -40.63
C GLU A 84 28.10 8.22 -40.80
N ASN A 85 28.76 7.59 -39.82
CA ASN A 85 30.19 7.28 -39.93
C ASN A 85 30.49 6.21 -41.00
N SER A 86 29.56 5.28 -41.26
CA SER A 86 29.71 4.29 -42.33
C SER A 86 29.48 4.87 -43.74
N GLY A 87 28.64 5.91 -43.86
CA GLY A 87 28.35 6.61 -45.12
C GLY A 87 29.41 7.63 -45.54
N THR A 88 30.29 8.04 -44.62
CA THR A 88 31.32 9.08 -44.86
C THR A 88 32.68 8.48 -45.31
N GLN A 89 32.80 7.15 -45.43
CA GLN A 89 34.02 6.45 -45.88
C GLN A 89 34.02 6.03 -47.37
N GLN A 90 33.17 6.62 -48.23
CA GLN A 90 33.22 6.40 -49.70
C GLN A 90 33.67 7.64 -50.47
#